data_AF-A0A5P8WL09-F1
#
_entry.id   AF-A0A5P8WL09-F1
#
_cell.length_a   1.000
_cell.length_b   1.000
_cell.length_c   1.000
_cell.angle_alpha   90.00
_cell.angle_beta   90.00
_cell.angle_gamma   90.00
#
_symmetry.space_group_name_H-M   'P 1'
#
loop_
_entity.id
_entity.type
_entity.pdbx_description
1 polymer ?
#
loop_
_entity_poly.entity_id
_entity_poly.type
_entity_poly.pdbx_seq_one_letter_code
_entity_poly.pdbx_strand_id
1 'polypeptide(L)'
;MEDLSHDSVNRFLLRERYEPKDLFDEVRLHINLVGGTLSGDDTVIDKPHSDLQLTELIGYYYSGRHHRIVKGIQLITLYYTDLSGKSVPVNYRIYNKQDCQTKNDYLREMITEVLVWGLQPYTVTTDAWYSSHKNLKFFKNKELQFLTGIAKNRSCSVDGKNFTQVQNLEIPETGLMVYLKKFGQVKVFRRSFKNETYRYYIMYLPNKDALFLVSLADFQELHSIHWGIECYHRAIKQVCGIQRFMVRTSEAIKTHLFSAIRAFTQLELMRSEELIENWYELQRNLSLQVARDFILEHLKQKVGLNAHGQLPVNA
;
A
#
# COMPACT_ATOMS: atom_id res chain seq x y z
N MET A 1 -18.66 -8.85 21.87
CA MET A 1 -17.29 -9.44 21.92
C MET A 1 -17.03 -10.02 23.32
N GLU A 2 -18.06 -10.54 24.00
CA GLU A 2 -17.99 -10.87 25.43
C GLU A 2 -17.25 -12.20 25.72
N ASP A 3 -17.06 -13.06 24.71
CA ASP A 3 -16.39 -14.36 24.87
C ASP A 3 -14.92 -14.41 24.36
N LEU A 4 -14.35 -13.26 23.97
CA LEU A 4 -13.06 -13.21 23.29
C LEU A 4 -11.93 -12.97 24.30
N SER A 5 -11.31 -14.05 24.78
CA SER A 5 -10.19 -13.94 25.73
C SER A 5 -8.89 -13.54 25.03
N HIS A 6 -8.00 -12.83 25.75
CA HIS A 6 -6.66 -12.48 25.27
C HIS A 6 -5.88 -13.72 24.76
N ASP A 7 -6.01 -14.83 25.48
CA ASP A 7 -5.33 -16.08 25.12
C ASP A 7 -5.89 -16.73 23.86
N SER A 8 -7.16 -16.47 23.51
CA SER A 8 -7.72 -16.90 22.23
C SER A 8 -7.07 -16.16 21.05
N VAL A 9 -6.83 -14.85 21.18
CA VAL A 9 -6.18 -14.02 20.14
C VAL A 9 -4.73 -14.45 19.94
N ASN A 10 -3.98 -14.64 21.03
CA ASN A 10 -2.58 -15.10 20.91
C ASN A 10 -2.50 -16.50 20.29
N ARG A 11 -3.39 -17.42 20.66
CA ARG A 11 -3.45 -18.75 20.03
C ARG A 11 -3.79 -18.65 18.55
N PHE A 12 -4.73 -17.79 18.16
CA PHE A 12 -5.04 -17.52 16.76
C PHE A 12 -3.80 -17.03 16.00
N LEU A 13 -3.13 -15.99 16.50
CA LEU A 13 -1.95 -15.41 15.85
C LEU A 13 -0.83 -16.46 15.68
N LEU A 14 -0.63 -17.32 16.67
CA LEU A 14 0.42 -18.35 16.65
C LEU A 14 0.06 -19.60 15.85
N ARG A 15 -1.24 -19.89 15.66
CA ARG A 15 -1.73 -21.10 14.99
C ARG A 15 -1.96 -20.90 13.51
N GLU A 16 -2.61 -19.81 13.10
CA GLU A 16 -3.00 -19.61 11.71
C GLU A 16 -1.78 -19.33 10.82
N ARG A 17 -1.89 -19.71 9.54
CA ARG A 17 -0.84 -19.56 8.53
C ARG A 17 -1.46 -19.06 7.22
N TYR A 18 -1.93 -17.81 7.26
CA TYR A 18 -2.50 -17.19 6.07
C TYR A 18 -1.42 -16.78 5.07
N GLU A 19 -1.71 -16.99 3.81
CA GLU A 19 -0.88 -16.65 2.68
C GLU A 19 -1.53 -15.53 1.84
N PRO A 20 -0.74 -14.81 1.01
CA PRO A 20 -1.30 -13.81 0.11
C PRO A 20 -2.35 -14.35 -0.86
N LYS A 21 -2.30 -15.66 -1.17
CA LYS A 21 -3.32 -16.33 -1.98
C LYS A 21 -4.69 -16.39 -1.29
N ASP A 22 -4.73 -16.53 0.04
CA ASP A 22 -5.99 -16.50 0.80
C ASP A 22 -6.67 -15.13 0.68
N LEU A 23 -5.90 -14.05 0.73
CA LEU A 23 -6.40 -12.70 0.50
C LEU A 23 -6.94 -12.56 -0.93
N PHE A 24 -6.20 -13.05 -1.93
CA PHE A 24 -6.63 -13.00 -3.32
C PHE A 24 -7.95 -13.78 -3.54
N ASP A 25 -8.07 -14.97 -2.96
CA ASP A 25 -9.27 -15.80 -3.10
C ASP A 25 -10.51 -15.19 -2.46
N GLU A 26 -10.34 -14.42 -1.39
CA GLU A 26 -11.41 -13.59 -0.82
C GLU A 26 -11.80 -12.46 -1.78
N VAL A 27 -10.84 -11.64 -2.23
CA VAL A 27 -11.17 -10.42 -2.99
C VAL A 27 -11.61 -10.67 -4.42
N ARG A 28 -11.15 -11.75 -5.05
CA ARG A 28 -11.46 -12.04 -6.47
C ARG A 28 -12.96 -12.22 -6.74
N LEU A 29 -13.76 -12.48 -5.70
CA LEU A 29 -15.21 -12.60 -5.80
C LEU A 29 -15.93 -11.24 -5.89
N HIS A 30 -15.24 -10.15 -5.56
CA HIS A 30 -15.83 -8.82 -5.42
C HIS A 30 -15.35 -7.79 -6.46
N ILE A 31 -14.36 -8.14 -7.28
CA ILE A 31 -13.72 -7.28 -8.27
C ILE A 31 -13.80 -7.87 -9.68
N ASN A 32 -13.77 -7.01 -10.70
CA ASN A 32 -13.55 -7.47 -12.07
C ASN A 32 -12.07 -7.81 -12.26
N LEU A 33 -11.76 -9.04 -12.67
CA LEU A 33 -10.38 -9.51 -12.81
C LEU A 33 -9.69 -9.03 -14.10
N VAL A 34 -10.43 -8.44 -15.05
CA VAL A 34 -9.93 -8.10 -16.39
C VAL A 34 -9.84 -6.58 -16.58
N GLY A 35 -8.71 -6.12 -17.10
CA GLY A 35 -8.51 -4.77 -17.63
C GLY A 35 -8.03 -3.72 -16.62
N GLY A 36 -8.21 -3.92 -15.31
CA GLY A 36 -7.82 -2.94 -14.29
C GLY A 36 -6.31 -2.66 -14.17
N THR A 37 -5.96 -1.85 -13.18
CA THR A 37 -4.60 -1.36 -12.94
C THR A 37 -3.99 -1.95 -11.67
N LEU A 38 -2.79 -2.52 -11.77
CA LEU A 38 -1.97 -2.94 -10.63
C LEU A 38 -1.01 -1.84 -10.18
N SER A 39 -1.23 -1.31 -8.99
CA SER A 39 -0.33 -0.36 -8.33
C SER A 39 0.62 -1.11 -7.40
N GLY A 40 1.93 -0.96 -7.61
CA GLY A 40 3.00 -1.51 -6.77
C GLY A 40 3.69 -0.42 -5.98
N ASP A 41 3.72 -0.57 -4.66
CA ASP A 41 4.39 0.34 -3.72
C ASP A 41 4.74 -0.40 -2.42
N ASP A 42 5.50 0.23 -1.55
CA ASP A 42 5.88 -0.32 -0.25
C ASP A 42 5.75 0.68 0.90
N THR A 43 5.66 0.16 2.11
CA THR A 43 5.56 0.96 3.32
C THR A 43 6.30 0.35 4.49
N VAL A 44 6.88 1.19 5.34
CA VAL A 44 7.53 0.77 6.58
C VAL A 44 6.52 0.79 7.73
N ILE A 45 6.40 -0.33 8.42
CA ILE A 45 5.64 -0.51 9.66
C ILE A 45 6.59 -0.27 10.82
N ASP A 46 6.55 0.94 11.38
CA ASP A 46 7.40 1.37 12.50
C ASP A 46 7.32 0.41 13.70
N LYS A 47 8.49 -0.02 14.18
CA LYS A 47 8.66 -0.85 15.37
C LYS A 47 9.85 -0.36 16.20
N PRO A 48 9.80 0.88 16.75
CA PRO A 48 10.94 1.50 17.43
C PRO A 48 11.39 0.75 18.69
N HIS A 49 10.49 0.02 19.36
CA HIS A 49 10.77 -0.68 20.61
C HIS A 49 10.99 -2.18 20.45
N SER A 50 10.90 -2.73 19.23
CA SER A 50 11.12 -4.16 19.02
C SER A 50 12.60 -4.53 19.00
N ASP A 51 12.92 -5.71 19.50
CA ASP A 51 14.28 -6.27 19.43
C ASP A 51 14.48 -6.94 18.06
N LEU A 52 15.62 -6.64 17.42
CA LEU A 52 16.02 -7.17 16.11
C LEU A 52 16.39 -8.65 16.16
N GLN A 53 16.73 -9.19 17.34
CA GLN A 53 17.13 -10.59 17.49
C GLN A 53 15.92 -11.55 17.56
N LEU A 54 14.71 -11.02 17.75
CA LEU A 54 13.51 -11.85 17.96
C LEU A 54 12.87 -12.35 16.66
N THR A 55 13.13 -11.68 15.53
CA THR A 55 12.58 -12.05 14.24
C THR A 55 13.41 -11.44 13.11
N GLU A 56 13.60 -12.21 12.04
CA GLU A 56 14.26 -11.84 10.79
C GLU A 56 13.53 -10.74 10.00
N LEU A 57 12.25 -10.50 10.30
CA LEU A 57 11.40 -9.55 9.58
C LEU A 57 11.68 -8.08 9.96
N ILE A 58 12.29 -7.84 11.13
CA ILE A 58 12.55 -6.49 11.62
C ILE A 58 13.92 -6.03 11.14
N GLY A 59 13.96 -4.83 10.59
CA GLY A 59 15.18 -4.20 10.09
C GLY A 59 15.14 -2.69 10.14
N TYR A 60 16.17 -2.09 9.56
CA TYR A 60 16.27 -0.65 9.39
C TYR A 60 15.94 -0.28 7.95
N TYR A 61 14.96 0.60 7.78
CA TYR A 61 14.44 1.03 6.49
C TYR A 61 14.26 2.56 6.46
N TYR A 62 14.50 3.18 5.31
CA TYR A 62 14.21 4.61 5.16
C TYR A 62 12.70 4.84 5.17
N SER A 63 12.22 5.73 6.04
CA SER A 63 10.80 6.09 6.09
C SER A 63 10.59 7.49 5.52
N GLY A 64 9.82 7.57 4.45
CA GLY A 64 9.41 8.86 3.86
C GLY A 64 8.60 9.72 4.83
N ARG A 65 7.92 9.13 5.83
CA ARG A 65 7.19 9.84 6.88
C ARG A 65 8.13 10.54 7.87
N HIS A 66 9.22 9.88 8.25
CA HIS A 66 10.17 10.39 9.25
C HIS A 66 11.36 11.10 8.64
N HIS A 67 11.52 11.04 7.32
CA HIS A 67 12.69 11.52 6.57
C HIS A 67 14.03 10.97 7.10
N ARG A 68 14.02 9.76 7.67
CA ARG A 68 15.19 9.09 8.23
C ARG A 68 15.02 7.57 8.23
N ILE A 69 16.11 6.88 8.49
CA ILE A 69 16.11 5.44 8.74
C ILE A 69 15.39 5.16 10.07
N VAL A 70 14.44 4.23 10.05
CA VAL A 70 13.68 3.78 11.22
C VAL A 70 13.72 2.26 11.34
N LYS A 71 13.58 1.77 12.57
CA LYS A 71 13.39 0.35 12.86
C LYS A 71 11.95 -0.05 12.58
N GLY A 72 11.74 -1.09 11.79
CA GLY A 72 10.41 -1.49 11.36
C GLY A 72 10.39 -2.76 10.54
N ILE A 73 9.22 -3.06 9.97
CA ILE A 73 8.99 -4.14 9.00
C ILE A 73 8.65 -3.50 7.66
N GLN A 74 9.24 -3.98 6.58
CA GLN A 74 9.01 -3.45 5.25
C GLN A 74 7.95 -4.31 4.53
N LEU A 75 6.79 -3.71 4.27
CA LEU A 75 5.67 -4.33 3.57
C LEU A 75 5.63 -3.84 2.11
N ILE A 76 5.57 -4.76 1.16
CA ILE A 76 5.39 -4.49 -0.28
C ILE A 76 3.98 -4.92 -0.64
N THR A 77 3.24 -4.10 -1.37
CA THR A 77 1.84 -4.39 -1.72
C THR A 77 1.62 -4.30 -3.23
N LEU A 78 0.81 -5.21 -3.77
CA LEU A 78 0.11 -5.01 -5.04
C LEU A 78 -1.34 -4.66 -4.75
N TYR A 79 -1.73 -3.46 -5.18
CA TYR A 79 -3.06 -2.91 -5.01
C TYR A 79 -3.73 -2.80 -6.37
N TYR A 80 -4.88 -3.42 -6.55
CA TYR A 80 -5.56 -3.49 -7.84
C TYR A 80 -6.79 -2.61 -7.84
N THR A 81 -6.91 -1.76 -8.86
CA THR A 81 -8.12 -0.97 -9.14
C THR A 81 -8.78 -1.51 -10.41
N ASP A 82 -9.99 -2.04 -10.29
CA ASP A 82 -10.74 -2.57 -11.43
C ASP A 82 -11.41 -1.46 -12.25
N LEU A 83 -11.99 -1.84 -13.40
CA LEU A 83 -12.64 -0.88 -14.31
C LEU A 83 -13.91 -0.23 -13.73
N SER A 84 -14.48 -0.78 -12.65
CA SER A 84 -15.61 -0.18 -11.93
C SER A 84 -15.16 0.79 -10.83
N GLY A 85 -13.84 0.94 -10.62
CA GLY A 85 -13.26 1.79 -9.59
C GLY A 85 -13.08 1.11 -8.23
N LYS A 86 -13.44 -0.17 -8.08
CA LYS A 86 -13.18 -0.92 -6.85
C LYS A 86 -11.69 -1.18 -6.73
N SER A 87 -11.15 -0.87 -5.55
CA SER A 87 -9.71 -0.93 -5.32
C SER A 87 -9.38 -1.78 -4.10
N VAL A 88 -8.58 -2.83 -4.24
CA VAL A 88 -8.29 -3.78 -3.14
C VAL A 88 -6.84 -4.28 -3.19
N PRO A 89 -6.23 -4.65 -2.06
CA PRO A 89 -4.95 -5.34 -2.07
C PRO A 89 -5.15 -6.77 -2.60
N VAL A 90 -4.37 -7.16 -3.61
CA VAL A 90 -4.49 -8.48 -4.26
C VAL A 90 -3.30 -9.39 -3.97
N ASN A 91 -2.18 -8.82 -3.51
CA ASN A 91 -1.01 -9.57 -3.06
C ASN A 91 -0.16 -8.68 -2.13
N TYR A 92 0.59 -9.28 -1.22
CA TYR A 92 1.57 -8.56 -0.39
C TYR A 92 2.80 -9.41 -0.09
N ARG A 93 3.92 -8.77 0.26
CA ARG A 93 5.15 -9.41 0.72
C ARG A 93 5.74 -8.67 1.91
N ILE A 94 6.26 -9.43 2.86
CA ILE A 94 7.08 -8.90 3.94
C ILE A 94 8.53 -9.09 3.50
N TYR A 95 9.26 -8.00 3.32
CA TYR A 95 10.63 -8.06 2.88
C TYR A 95 11.50 -8.74 3.95
N ASN A 96 12.20 -9.80 3.56
CA ASN A 96 13.15 -10.51 4.39
C ASN A 96 14.54 -10.46 3.75
N LYS A 97 15.54 -9.99 4.51
CA LYS A 97 16.92 -9.90 4.02
C LYS A 97 17.54 -11.27 3.73
N GLN A 98 17.05 -12.32 4.40
CA GLN A 98 17.56 -13.68 4.25
C GLN A 98 17.18 -14.30 2.91
N ASP A 99 16.14 -13.80 2.25
CA ASP A 99 15.66 -14.32 0.96
C ASP A 99 16.64 -13.96 -0.18
N CYS A 100 17.65 -13.12 0.09
CA CYS A 100 18.59 -12.58 -0.91
C CYS A 100 17.89 -11.90 -2.12
N GLN A 101 16.64 -11.50 -1.94
CA GLN A 101 15.82 -10.80 -2.92
C GLN A 101 15.75 -9.30 -2.61
N THR A 102 15.64 -8.50 -3.66
CA THR A 102 15.34 -7.07 -3.58
C THR A 102 13.83 -6.84 -3.63
N LYS A 103 13.36 -5.66 -3.21
CA LYS A 103 11.95 -5.25 -3.40
C LYS A 103 11.49 -5.37 -4.86
N ASN A 104 12.41 -5.13 -5.82
CA ASN A 104 12.10 -5.29 -7.24
C ASN A 104 11.86 -6.75 -7.61
N ASP A 105 12.55 -7.70 -6.97
CA ASP A 105 12.35 -9.15 -7.20
C ASP A 105 10.98 -9.58 -6.69
N TYR A 106 10.65 -9.24 -5.43
CA TYR A 106 9.31 -9.47 -4.87
C TYR A 106 8.20 -8.89 -5.74
N LEU A 107 8.33 -7.66 -6.23
CA LEU A 107 7.29 -7.05 -7.08
C LEU A 107 7.01 -7.91 -8.33
N ARG A 108 8.07 -8.40 -9.01
CA ARG A 108 7.91 -9.20 -10.23
C ARG A 108 7.34 -10.58 -9.94
N GLU A 109 7.69 -11.17 -8.81
CA GLU A 109 7.10 -12.43 -8.34
C GLU A 109 5.62 -12.26 -8.04
N MET A 110 5.26 -11.25 -7.25
CA MET A 110 3.86 -10.95 -6.92
C MET A 110 3.02 -10.69 -8.17
N ILE A 111 3.54 -9.96 -9.16
CA ILE A 111 2.85 -9.73 -10.44
C ILE A 111 2.68 -11.06 -11.19
N THR A 112 3.74 -11.88 -11.26
CA THR A 112 3.66 -13.18 -11.94
C THR A 112 2.61 -14.09 -11.31
N GLU A 113 2.53 -14.11 -9.98
CA GLU A 113 1.55 -14.89 -9.24
C GLU A 113 0.11 -14.46 -9.50
N VAL A 114 -0.21 -13.17 -9.38
CA VAL A 114 -1.60 -12.72 -9.58
C VAL A 114 -2.07 -12.98 -11.01
N LEU A 115 -1.16 -12.89 -12.00
CA LEU A 115 -1.44 -13.30 -13.38
C LEU A 115 -1.77 -14.80 -13.47
N VAL A 116 -1.00 -15.66 -12.81
CA VAL A 116 -1.25 -17.11 -12.74
C VAL A 116 -2.55 -17.42 -11.99
N TRP A 117 -2.89 -16.63 -10.98
CA TRP A 117 -4.13 -16.79 -10.21
C TRP A 117 -5.39 -16.33 -10.96
N GLY A 118 -5.22 -15.76 -12.17
CA GLY A 118 -6.31 -15.40 -13.08
C GLY A 118 -6.59 -13.91 -13.19
N LEU A 119 -5.83 -13.04 -12.52
CA LEU A 119 -5.93 -11.60 -12.71
C LEU A 119 -5.34 -11.21 -14.08
N GLN A 120 -6.06 -10.41 -14.85
CA GLN A 120 -5.66 -9.93 -16.18
C GLN A 120 -5.64 -8.40 -16.19
N PRO A 121 -4.70 -7.77 -15.45
CA PRO A 121 -4.55 -6.32 -15.44
C PRO A 121 -4.08 -5.83 -16.82
N TYR A 122 -4.45 -4.61 -17.17
CA TYR A 122 -3.98 -3.96 -18.40
C TYR A 122 -2.75 -3.08 -18.14
N THR A 123 -2.70 -2.47 -16.96
CA THR A 123 -1.69 -1.45 -16.61
C THR A 123 -1.03 -1.77 -15.28
N VAL A 124 0.26 -1.46 -15.17
CA VAL A 124 1.01 -1.44 -13.91
C VAL A 124 1.44 -0.01 -13.58
N THR A 125 1.28 0.41 -12.33
CA THR A 125 1.79 1.69 -11.85
C THR A 125 2.76 1.51 -10.69
N THR A 126 3.87 2.25 -10.68
CA THR A 126 4.84 2.20 -9.59
C THR A 126 5.51 3.54 -9.34
N ASP A 127 6.08 3.69 -8.15
CA ASP A 127 6.95 4.82 -7.82
C ASP A 127 8.32 4.75 -8.55
N ALA A 128 9.19 5.72 -8.24
CA ALA A 128 10.53 5.79 -8.83
C ALA A 128 11.51 4.72 -8.34
N TRP A 129 11.28 4.12 -7.17
CA TRP A 129 12.13 3.05 -6.63
C TRP A 129 12.05 1.77 -7.47
N TYR A 130 10.88 1.51 -8.07
CA TYR A 130 10.65 0.34 -8.94
C TYR A 130 10.98 0.58 -10.42
N SER A 131 11.61 1.71 -10.77
CA SER A 131 11.95 2.11 -12.15
C SER A 131 13.18 1.42 -12.76
N SER A 132 13.61 0.29 -12.18
CA SER A 132 14.77 -0.47 -12.65
C SER A 132 14.55 -0.98 -14.08
N HIS A 133 15.61 -1.06 -14.89
CA HIS A 133 15.49 -1.60 -16.26
C HIS A 133 14.92 -3.01 -16.31
N LYS A 134 15.21 -3.83 -15.29
CA LYS A 134 14.67 -5.19 -15.16
C LYS A 134 13.15 -5.16 -15.01
N ASN A 135 12.60 -4.27 -14.17
CA ASN A 135 11.16 -4.11 -14.01
C ASN A 135 10.48 -3.59 -15.27
N LEU A 136 11.01 -2.52 -15.88
CA LEU A 136 10.40 -1.95 -17.09
C LEU A 136 10.35 -2.98 -18.24
N LYS A 137 11.43 -3.76 -18.42
CA LYS A 137 11.45 -4.87 -19.39
C LYS A 137 10.50 -5.99 -19.00
N PHE A 138 10.40 -6.32 -17.71
CA PHE A 138 9.46 -7.32 -17.23
C PHE A 138 8.01 -6.93 -17.52
N PHE A 139 7.59 -5.69 -17.21
CA PHE A 139 6.24 -5.21 -17.53
C PHE A 139 5.95 -5.32 -19.03
N LYS A 140 6.87 -4.84 -19.86
CA LYS A 140 6.79 -4.96 -21.32
C LYS A 140 6.67 -6.42 -21.79
N ASN A 141 7.47 -7.33 -21.23
CA ASN A 141 7.46 -8.75 -21.61
C ASN A 141 6.18 -9.48 -21.17
N LYS A 142 5.48 -8.96 -20.16
CA LYS A 142 4.15 -9.42 -19.75
C LYS A 142 3.03 -8.72 -20.53
N GLU A 143 3.37 -7.95 -21.56
CA GLU A 143 2.45 -7.17 -22.40
C GLU A 143 1.63 -6.13 -21.60
N LEU A 144 2.13 -5.73 -20.44
CA LEU A 144 1.50 -4.74 -19.57
C LEU A 144 1.92 -3.33 -19.99
N GLN A 145 0.92 -2.44 -20.06
CA GLN A 145 1.18 -1.00 -20.09
C GLN A 145 1.72 -0.57 -18.73
N PHE A 146 2.44 0.54 -18.68
CA PHE A 146 2.84 1.06 -17.37
C PHE A 146 2.95 2.56 -17.27
N LEU A 147 2.71 3.06 -16.06
CA LEU A 147 3.11 4.38 -15.59
C LEU A 147 4.09 4.21 -14.44
N THR A 148 5.32 4.66 -14.60
CA THR A 148 6.37 4.50 -13.57
C THR A 148 7.01 5.84 -13.28
N GLY A 149 7.08 6.22 -12.01
CA GLY A 149 7.94 7.33 -11.58
C GLY A 149 9.40 7.07 -11.99
N ILE A 150 10.17 8.11 -12.29
CA ILE A 150 11.60 7.97 -12.58
C ILE A 150 12.41 9.02 -11.84
N ALA A 151 13.65 8.67 -11.50
CA ALA A 151 14.59 9.61 -10.90
C ALA A 151 14.95 10.73 -11.89
N LYS A 152 15.19 11.93 -11.36
CA LYS A 152 15.53 13.14 -12.14
C LYS A 152 16.77 13.00 -13.03
N ASN A 153 17.68 12.10 -12.67
CA ASN A 153 18.90 11.79 -13.40
C ASN A 153 18.74 10.63 -14.41
N ARG A 154 17.51 10.14 -14.64
CA ARG A 154 17.25 9.07 -15.62
C ARG A 154 17.63 9.52 -17.03
N SER A 155 18.38 8.68 -17.74
CA SER A 155 18.94 9.02 -19.05
C SER A 155 17.93 8.81 -20.20
N CYS A 156 17.58 9.90 -20.87
CA CYS A 156 16.59 9.98 -21.95
C CYS A 156 17.16 10.76 -23.16
N SER A 157 16.59 10.56 -24.34
CA SER A 157 17.00 11.22 -25.58
C SER A 157 15.78 11.50 -26.47
N VAL A 158 15.65 12.70 -27.02
CA VAL A 158 14.53 13.05 -27.92
C VAL A 158 14.75 12.45 -29.32
N ASP A 159 15.99 12.42 -29.79
CA ASP A 159 16.38 11.95 -31.13
C ASP A 159 16.87 10.48 -31.15
N GLY A 160 16.96 9.84 -29.99
CA GLY A 160 17.46 8.48 -29.82
C GLY A 160 18.99 8.35 -29.83
N LYS A 161 19.72 9.46 -29.96
CA LYS A 161 21.18 9.49 -30.08
C LYS A 161 21.82 10.26 -28.93
N ASN A 162 21.34 11.47 -28.68
CA ASN A 162 21.89 12.38 -27.68
C ASN A 162 21.18 12.19 -26.34
N PHE A 163 21.81 11.44 -25.44
CA PHE A 163 21.24 11.13 -24.13
C PHE A 163 21.64 12.16 -23.06
N THR A 164 20.64 12.70 -22.37
CA THR A 164 20.79 13.60 -21.22
C THR A 164 19.92 13.12 -20.06
N GLN A 165 20.00 13.78 -18.92
CA GLN A 165 19.12 13.51 -17.78
C GLN A 165 17.73 14.09 -18.04
N VAL A 166 16.67 13.39 -17.60
CA VAL A 166 15.29 13.84 -17.82
C VAL A 166 15.00 15.24 -17.28
N GLN A 167 15.68 15.64 -16.19
CA GLN A 167 15.54 16.97 -15.61
C GLN A 167 16.07 18.11 -16.51
N ASN A 168 16.90 17.79 -17.50
CA ASN A 168 17.44 18.77 -18.44
C ASN A 168 16.57 18.91 -19.70
N LEU A 169 15.49 18.13 -19.81
CA LEU A 169 14.58 18.19 -20.95
C LEU A 169 13.46 19.19 -20.68
N GLU A 170 13.11 19.95 -21.72
CA GLU A 170 11.90 20.75 -21.73
C GLU A 170 10.71 19.84 -22.04
N ILE A 171 9.89 19.56 -21.02
CA ILE A 171 8.75 18.64 -21.11
C ILE A 171 7.46 19.47 -21.11
N PRO A 172 6.71 19.51 -22.23
CA PRO A 172 5.42 20.19 -22.28
C PRO A 172 4.37 19.43 -21.45
N GLU A 173 3.27 20.11 -21.11
CA GLU A 173 2.16 19.50 -20.35
C GLU A 173 1.52 18.31 -21.07
N THR A 174 1.53 18.33 -22.40
CA THR A 174 1.05 17.22 -23.25
C THR A 174 1.96 15.99 -23.24
N GLY A 175 3.10 16.06 -22.53
CA GLY A 175 4.10 15.01 -22.44
C GLY A 175 5.09 15.02 -23.61
N LEU A 176 6.29 14.48 -23.39
CA LEU A 176 7.38 14.44 -24.36
C LEU A 176 7.69 13.00 -24.77
N MET A 177 7.66 12.71 -26.07
CA MET A 177 8.15 11.45 -26.60
C MET A 177 9.68 11.41 -26.54
N VAL A 178 10.22 10.38 -25.90
CA VAL A 178 11.68 10.19 -25.78
C VAL A 178 12.05 8.72 -25.90
N TYR A 179 13.33 8.48 -26.17
CA TYR A 179 13.99 7.19 -26.02
C TYR A 179 14.61 7.09 -24.63
N LEU A 180 14.15 6.12 -23.86
CA LEU A 180 14.75 5.73 -22.59
C LEU A 180 15.94 4.80 -22.84
N LYS A 181 17.12 5.15 -22.30
CA LYS A 181 18.36 4.40 -22.52
C LYS A 181 18.19 2.93 -22.12
N LYS A 182 18.59 1.99 -23.00
CA LYS A 182 18.49 0.53 -22.81
C LYS A 182 17.05 -0.03 -22.66
N PHE A 183 16.03 0.74 -23.04
CA PHE A 183 14.63 0.30 -23.03
C PHE A 183 13.94 0.54 -24.38
N GLY A 184 13.81 1.79 -24.82
CA GLY A 184 13.06 2.15 -26.04
C GLY A 184 12.22 3.40 -25.85
N GLN A 185 11.27 3.62 -26.76
CA GLN A 185 10.38 4.77 -26.74
C GLN A 185 9.41 4.73 -25.55
N VAL A 186 9.23 5.87 -24.90
CA VAL A 186 8.28 6.15 -23.82
C VAL A 186 7.77 7.58 -23.96
N LYS A 187 6.63 7.89 -23.34
CA LYS A 187 6.17 9.27 -23.17
C LYS A 187 6.46 9.74 -21.75
N VAL A 188 7.18 10.85 -21.61
CA VAL A 188 7.55 11.43 -20.31
C VAL A 188 6.55 12.51 -19.94
N PHE A 189 6.08 12.48 -18.70
CA PHE A 189 5.32 13.55 -18.08
C PHE A 189 6.09 14.13 -16.90
N ARG A 190 5.91 15.43 -16.67
CA ARG A 190 6.48 16.16 -15.53
C ARG A 190 5.35 16.72 -14.67
N ARG A 191 5.41 16.48 -13.37
CA ARG A 191 4.49 17.06 -12.39
C ARG A 191 5.25 17.95 -11.43
N SER A 192 4.78 19.18 -11.24
CA SER A 192 5.25 20.10 -10.20
C SER A 192 4.55 19.81 -8.87
N PHE A 193 5.32 19.86 -7.78
CA PHE A 193 4.81 19.81 -6.41
C PHE A 193 5.10 21.14 -5.70
N LYS A 194 4.52 21.33 -4.51
CA LYS A 194 4.82 22.47 -3.64
C LYS A 194 6.35 22.59 -3.47
N ASN A 195 6.88 23.81 -3.52
CA ASN A 195 8.31 24.14 -3.48
C ASN A 195 9.12 23.78 -4.74
N GLU A 196 8.52 23.90 -5.93
CA GLU A 196 9.21 23.72 -7.23
C GLU A 196 9.90 22.36 -7.41
N THR A 197 9.49 21.36 -6.63
CA THR A 197 10.05 20.02 -6.74
C THR A 197 9.35 19.29 -7.88
N TYR A 198 10.10 18.97 -8.93
CA TYR A 198 9.59 18.21 -10.07
C TYR A 198 9.70 16.70 -9.83
N ARG A 199 8.62 15.97 -10.11
CA ARG A 199 8.66 14.52 -10.30
C ARG A 199 8.41 14.20 -11.77
N TYR A 200 9.07 13.15 -12.23
CA TYR A 200 9.05 12.72 -13.62
C TYR A 200 8.44 11.32 -13.66
N TYR A 201 7.60 11.09 -14.67
CA TYR A 201 6.93 9.81 -14.90
C TYR A 201 7.10 9.40 -16.34
N ILE A 202 7.22 8.11 -16.59
CA ILE A 202 7.21 7.53 -17.93
C ILE A 202 5.94 6.71 -18.11
N MET A 203 5.32 6.84 -19.28
CA MET A 203 4.27 5.98 -19.75
C MET A 203 4.78 5.13 -20.92
N TYR A 204 4.35 3.88 -20.96
CA TYR A 204 4.63 2.94 -22.03
C TYR A 204 3.38 2.16 -22.41
N LEU A 205 3.14 2.11 -23.72
CA LEU A 205 2.13 1.26 -24.34
C LEU A 205 2.82 0.40 -25.42
N PRO A 206 2.40 -0.86 -25.62
CA PRO A 206 2.93 -1.72 -26.68
C PRO A 206 2.76 -1.13 -28.09
N ASN A 207 1.61 -0.50 -28.35
CA ASN A 207 1.32 0.17 -29.62
C ASN A 207 1.91 1.59 -29.62
N LYS A 208 2.75 1.89 -30.62
CA LYS A 208 3.45 3.18 -30.76
C LYS A 208 2.52 4.35 -31.08
N ASP A 209 1.50 4.12 -31.91
CA ASP A 209 0.54 5.15 -32.29
C ASP A 209 -0.32 5.50 -31.08
N ALA A 210 -0.75 4.49 -30.32
CA ALA A 210 -1.44 4.70 -29.05
C ALA A 210 -0.56 5.46 -28.04
N LEU A 211 0.73 5.10 -27.92
CA LEU A 211 1.68 5.81 -27.05
C LEU A 211 1.83 7.29 -27.41
N PHE A 212 1.87 7.61 -28.71
CA PHE A 212 1.95 8.99 -29.18
C PHE A 212 0.71 9.80 -28.77
N LEU A 213 -0.47 9.18 -28.87
CA LEU A 213 -1.77 9.78 -28.58
C LEU A 213 -2.07 9.92 -27.07
N VAL A 214 -1.31 9.29 -26.17
CA VAL A 214 -1.50 9.41 -24.71
C VAL A 214 -1.53 10.88 -24.31
N SER A 215 -2.64 11.31 -23.72
CA SER A 215 -2.89 12.68 -23.32
C SER A 215 -2.44 12.96 -21.89
N LEU A 216 -2.51 14.24 -21.49
CA LEU A 216 -2.36 14.62 -20.09
C LEU A 216 -3.48 14.02 -19.21
N ALA A 217 -4.68 13.84 -19.75
CA ALA A 217 -5.80 13.26 -19.01
C ALA A 217 -5.53 11.78 -18.67
N ASP A 218 -5.03 11.00 -19.62
CA ASP A 218 -4.66 9.59 -19.39
C ASP A 218 -3.57 9.47 -18.31
N PHE A 219 -2.59 10.38 -18.34
CA PHE A 219 -1.56 10.46 -17.30
C PHE A 219 -2.17 10.78 -15.92
N GLN A 220 -3.06 11.78 -15.85
CA GLN A 220 -3.70 12.20 -14.60
C GLN A 220 -4.58 11.11 -14.01
N GLU A 221 -5.31 10.37 -14.84
CA GLU A 221 -6.14 9.24 -14.42
C GLU A 221 -5.30 8.13 -13.79
N LEU A 222 -4.28 7.62 -14.50
CA LEU A 222 -3.41 6.59 -13.96
C LEU A 222 -2.62 7.06 -12.72
N HIS A 223 -2.24 8.33 -12.68
CA HIS A 223 -1.60 8.90 -11.49
C HIS A 223 -2.56 8.94 -10.29
N SER A 224 -3.82 9.31 -10.51
CA SER A 224 -4.88 9.29 -9.49
C SER A 224 -5.15 7.87 -8.98
N ILE A 225 -5.21 6.89 -9.89
CA ILE A 225 -5.35 5.47 -9.52
C ILE A 225 -4.16 5.01 -8.68
N HIS A 226 -2.93 5.35 -9.07
CA HIS A 226 -1.74 5.01 -8.30
C HIS A 226 -1.78 5.60 -6.88
N TRP A 227 -2.29 6.82 -6.71
CA TRP A 227 -2.44 7.45 -5.39
C TRP A 227 -3.32 6.63 -4.42
N GLY A 228 -4.18 5.75 -4.95
CA GLY A 228 -4.97 4.80 -4.16
C GLY A 228 -4.13 3.92 -3.23
N ILE A 229 -2.95 3.46 -3.67
CA ILE A 229 -2.08 2.62 -2.81
C ILE A 229 -1.47 3.41 -1.65
N GLU A 230 -1.19 4.70 -1.85
CA GLU A 230 -0.70 5.58 -0.77
C GLU A 230 -1.80 5.81 0.29
N CYS A 231 -3.04 5.99 -0.16
CA CYS A 231 -4.21 6.07 0.72
C CYS A 231 -4.43 4.76 1.49
N TYR A 232 -4.32 3.61 0.82
CA TYR A 232 -4.34 2.29 1.45
C TYR A 232 -3.27 2.16 2.54
N HIS A 233 -2.00 2.46 2.23
CA HIS A 233 -0.90 2.40 3.20
C HIS A 233 -1.13 3.31 4.42
N ARG A 234 -1.79 4.46 4.22
CA ARG A 234 -2.19 5.35 5.31
C ARG A 234 -3.31 4.74 6.15
N ALA A 235 -4.32 4.16 5.51
CA ALA A 235 -5.49 3.56 6.16
C ALA A 235 -5.11 2.33 7.00
N ILE A 236 -4.30 1.40 6.50
CA ILE A 236 -3.87 0.23 7.30
C ILE A 236 -3.13 0.62 8.57
N LYS A 237 -2.39 1.74 8.53
CA LYS A 237 -1.65 2.29 9.69
C LYS A 237 -2.56 2.98 10.69
N GLN A 238 -3.42 3.87 10.21
CA GLN A 238 -4.22 4.75 11.05
C GLN A 238 -5.52 4.08 11.53
N VAL A 239 -6.13 3.26 10.68
CA VAL A 239 -7.46 2.68 10.87
C VAL A 239 -7.35 1.21 11.30
N CYS A 240 -6.57 0.40 10.58
CA CYS A 240 -6.59 -1.08 10.75
C CYS A 240 -5.55 -1.61 11.74
N GLY A 241 -4.84 -0.73 12.45
CA GLY A 241 -3.96 -1.12 13.55
C GLY A 241 -2.75 -1.98 13.15
N ILE A 242 -2.30 -1.95 11.90
CA ILE A 242 -1.18 -2.79 11.42
C ILE A 242 0.12 -2.59 12.22
N GLN A 243 0.29 -1.40 12.84
CA GLN A 243 1.46 -1.06 13.66
C GLN A 243 1.30 -1.43 15.14
N ARG A 244 0.10 -1.77 15.62
CA ARG A 244 -0.23 -1.81 17.05
C ARG A 244 0.10 -3.12 17.77
N PHE A 245 0.52 -4.15 17.06
CA PHE A 245 0.84 -5.44 17.68
C PHE A 245 2.12 -5.42 18.52
N MET A 246 2.16 -6.28 19.54
CA MET A 246 3.31 -6.51 20.42
C MET A 246 3.89 -7.93 20.34
N VAL A 247 3.31 -8.79 19.50
CA VAL A 247 3.83 -10.14 19.24
C VAL A 247 5.21 -10.09 18.60
N ARG A 248 6.01 -11.13 18.86
CA ARG A 248 7.46 -11.15 18.58
C ARG A 248 7.90 -12.27 17.63
N THR A 249 7.09 -13.30 17.46
CA THR A 249 7.39 -14.42 16.55
C THR A 249 6.99 -14.07 15.12
N SER A 250 7.79 -14.50 14.14
CA SER A 250 7.53 -14.21 12.73
C SER A 250 6.14 -14.65 12.27
N GLU A 251 5.68 -15.81 12.74
CA GLU A 251 4.35 -16.33 12.41
C GLU A 251 3.22 -15.48 12.96
N ALA A 252 3.28 -15.08 14.24
CA ALA A 252 2.27 -14.19 14.82
C ALA A 252 2.27 -12.80 14.14
N ILE A 253 3.44 -12.31 13.75
CA ILE A 253 3.58 -11.06 13.00
C ILE A 253 2.89 -11.19 11.64
N LYS A 254 3.20 -12.24 10.86
CA LYS A 254 2.58 -12.50 9.55
C LYS A 254 1.06 -12.55 9.66
N THR A 255 0.52 -13.30 10.63
CA THR A 255 -0.93 -13.43 10.84
C THR A 255 -1.57 -12.09 11.25
N HIS A 256 -0.90 -11.29 12.09
CA HIS A 256 -1.39 -9.94 12.42
C HIS A 256 -1.42 -9.03 11.20
N LEU A 257 -0.35 -9.04 10.38
CA LEU A 257 -0.30 -8.24 9.16
C LEU A 257 -1.40 -8.64 8.18
N PHE A 258 -1.60 -9.94 7.94
CA PHE A 258 -2.71 -10.45 7.14
C PHE A 258 -4.06 -9.94 7.67
N SER A 259 -4.30 -10.08 8.97
CA SER A 259 -5.54 -9.66 9.62
C SER A 259 -5.82 -8.16 9.43
N ALA A 260 -4.79 -7.31 9.53
CA ALA A 260 -4.93 -5.87 9.32
C ALA A 260 -5.18 -5.50 7.85
N ILE A 261 -4.54 -6.20 6.90
CA ILE A 261 -4.78 -6.01 5.46
C ILE A 261 -6.20 -6.45 5.10
N ARG A 262 -6.65 -7.59 5.63
CA ARG A 262 -8.01 -8.10 5.48
C ARG A 262 -9.04 -7.13 6.09
N ALA A 263 -8.77 -6.58 7.26
CA ALA A 263 -9.63 -5.58 7.88
C ALA A 263 -9.82 -4.34 6.97
N PHE A 264 -8.75 -3.83 6.37
CA PHE A 264 -8.88 -2.76 5.36
C PHE A 264 -9.72 -3.20 4.17
N THR A 265 -9.46 -4.39 3.66
CA THR A 265 -10.17 -4.94 2.49
C THR A 265 -11.67 -4.96 2.73
N GLN A 266 -12.11 -5.44 3.90
CA GLN A 266 -13.52 -5.46 4.26
C GLN A 266 -14.11 -4.04 4.38
N LEU A 267 -13.39 -3.10 5.00
CA LEU A 267 -13.82 -1.69 5.05
C LEU A 267 -13.96 -1.09 3.65
N GLU A 268 -13.07 -1.46 2.73
CA GLU A 268 -13.09 -0.94 1.37
C GLU A 268 -14.20 -1.56 0.52
N LEU A 269 -14.49 -2.84 0.70
CA LEU A 269 -15.66 -3.47 0.11
C LEU A 269 -16.96 -2.81 0.61
N MET A 270 -17.09 -2.62 1.93
CA MET A 270 -18.24 -1.91 2.52
C MET A 270 -18.38 -0.49 1.96
N ARG A 271 -17.27 0.24 1.76
CA ARG A 271 -17.31 1.57 1.14
C ARG A 271 -17.75 1.51 -0.32
N SER A 272 -17.23 0.54 -1.08
CA SER A 272 -17.58 0.35 -2.49
C SER A 272 -19.03 -0.09 -2.71
N GLU A 273 -19.64 -0.70 -1.70
CA GLU A 273 -21.05 -1.11 -1.66
C GLU A 273 -21.94 -0.04 -0.98
N GLU A 274 -21.40 1.15 -0.72
CA GLU A 274 -22.11 2.28 -0.11
C GLU A 274 -22.67 1.99 1.31
N LEU A 275 -22.19 0.94 1.98
CA LEU A 275 -22.55 0.61 3.36
C LEU A 275 -21.91 1.57 4.37
N ILE A 276 -20.76 2.13 4.03
CA ILE A 276 -20.08 3.18 4.79
C ILE A 276 -19.55 4.25 3.84
N GLU A 277 -19.58 5.51 4.26
CA GLU A 277 -19.05 6.60 3.44
C GLU A 277 -17.52 6.69 3.53
N ASN A 278 -16.96 6.48 4.72
CA ASN A 278 -15.55 6.73 4.99
C ASN A 278 -14.99 5.83 6.11
N TRP A 279 -13.90 5.12 5.82
CA TRP A 279 -13.22 4.25 6.78
C TRP A 279 -12.77 4.99 8.06
N TYR A 280 -12.33 6.24 7.92
CA TYR A 280 -11.86 7.07 9.04
C TYR A 280 -12.99 7.48 9.96
N GLU A 281 -14.15 7.80 9.39
CA GLU A 281 -15.32 8.17 10.19
C GLU A 281 -15.81 7.00 11.02
N LEU A 282 -15.90 5.81 10.42
CA LEU A 282 -16.29 4.60 11.15
C LEU A 282 -15.37 4.36 12.34
N GLN A 283 -14.04 4.41 12.13
CA GLN A 283 -13.07 4.20 13.21
C GLN A 283 -13.16 5.27 14.30
N ARG A 284 -13.36 6.53 13.92
CA ARG A 284 -13.55 7.64 14.86
C ARG A 284 -14.79 7.41 15.71
N ASN A 285 -15.92 7.07 15.09
CA ASN A 285 -17.20 6.89 15.76
C ASN A 285 -17.14 5.71 16.74
N LEU A 286 -16.54 4.58 16.32
CA LEU A 286 -16.31 3.43 17.21
C LEU A 286 -15.40 3.80 18.40
N SER A 287 -14.33 4.57 18.16
CA SER A 287 -13.42 4.99 19.23
C SER A 287 -14.08 5.95 20.23
N LEU A 288 -14.89 6.89 19.73
CA LEU A 288 -15.63 7.84 20.56
C LEU A 288 -16.67 7.13 21.41
N GLN A 289 -17.36 6.13 20.87
CA GLN A 289 -18.30 5.31 21.62
C GLN A 289 -17.61 4.58 22.77
N VAL A 290 -16.52 3.86 22.49
CA VAL A 290 -15.77 3.14 23.53
C VAL A 290 -15.23 4.09 24.61
N ALA A 291 -14.66 5.23 24.22
CA ALA A 291 -14.16 6.23 25.16
C ALA A 291 -15.30 6.81 26.03
N ARG A 292 -16.45 7.12 25.42
CA ARG A 292 -17.65 7.59 26.13
C ARG A 292 -18.12 6.54 27.14
N ASP A 293 -18.28 5.29 26.72
CA ASP A 293 -18.79 4.22 27.56
C ASP A 293 -17.85 3.96 28.74
N PHE A 294 -16.54 3.94 28.50
CA PHE A 294 -15.52 3.86 29.55
C PHE A 294 -15.62 5.01 30.56
N ILE A 295 -15.71 6.27 30.09
CA ILE A 295 -15.85 7.44 30.97
C ILE A 295 -17.13 7.32 31.80
N LEU A 296 -18.26 6.95 31.19
CA LEU A 296 -19.54 6.82 31.88
C LEU A 296 -19.52 5.70 32.92
N GLU A 297 -18.89 4.56 32.63
CA GLU A 297 -18.73 3.46 33.58
C GLU A 297 -17.88 3.88 34.79
N HIS A 298 -16.74 4.55 34.56
CA HIS A 298 -15.86 5.01 35.63
C HIS A 298 -16.47 6.14 36.46
N LEU A 299 -17.28 7.02 35.85
CA LEU A 299 -18.05 8.03 36.57
C LEU A 299 -19.12 7.38 37.45
N LYS A 300 -19.85 6.38 36.94
CA LYS A 300 -20.84 5.61 37.73
C LYS A 300 -20.19 4.90 38.92
N GLN A 301 -19.02 4.28 38.72
CA GLN A 301 -18.26 3.65 39.82
C GLN A 301 -17.83 4.67 40.88
N LYS A 302 -17.36 5.86 40.49
CA LYS A 302 -17.00 6.94 41.44
C LYS A 302 -18.20 7.52 42.19
N VAL A 303 -19.35 7.67 41.53
CA VAL A 303 -20.58 8.16 42.17
C VAL A 303 -21.18 7.10 43.11
N GLY A 304 -21.12 5.81 42.73
CA GLY A 304 -21.55 4.69 43.59
C GLY A 304 -20.68 4.52 44.85
N LEU A 305 -19.38 4.81 44.77
CA LEU A 305 -18.48 4.83 45.94
C LEU A 305 -18.80 5.97 46.92
N ASN A 306 -19.35 7.10 46.44
CA ASN A 306 -19.72 8.23 47.30
C ASN A 306 -21.07 8.07 48.02
N ALA A 307 -21.88 7.06 47.68
CA ALA A 307 -23.19 6.81 48.29
C ALA A 307 -23.14 5.95 49.57
N HIS A 308 -21.95 5.52 50.02
CA HIS A 308 -21.78 4.73 51.24
C HIS A 308 -21.14 5.50 52.42
N GLY A 309 -21.10 6.83 52.36
CA GLY A 309 -20.68 7.68 53.48
C GLY A 309 -21.87 8.19 54.30
N GLN A 310 -21.88 7.83 55.59
CA GLN A 310 -22.76 8.31 56.67
C GLN A 310 -24.10 7.59 56.87
N LEU A 311 -24.05 6.47 57.60
CA LEU A 311 -25.10 6.16 58.59
C LEU A 311 -24.74 6.92 59.88
N PRO A 312 -25.65 7.71 60.48
CA PRO A 312 -25.40 8.37 61.75
C PRO A 312 -25.52 7.33 62.88
N VAL A 313 -24.45 7.11 63.62
CA VAL A 313 -24.51 6.41 64.90
C VAL A 313 -24.76 7.47 65.97
N ASN A 314 -26.04 7.66 66.33
CA ASN A 314 -26.42 8.31 67.58
C ASN A 314 -26.81 7.22 68.58
N ALA A 315 -26.01 7.08 69.65
CA ALA A 315 -26.43 6.79 71.02
C ALA A 315 -25.26 7.08 71.95
#